data_AF-A0A9R0XXS7-F1
#
_entry.id   AF-A0A9R0XXS7-F1
#
_cell.length_a   1.000
_cell.length_b   1.000
_cell.length_c   1.000
_cell.angle_alpha   90.00
_cell.angle_beta   90.00
_cell.angle_gamma   90.00
#
_symmetry.space_group_name_H-M   'P 1'
#
loop_
_entity.id
_entity.type
_entity.pdbx_description
1 polymer ?
#
loop_
_entity_poly.entity_id
_entity_poly.type
_entity_poly.pdbx_seq_one_letter_code
_entity_poly.pdbx_strand_id
1 'polypeptide(L)'
;MNEKRGLEAAAAGDGRPEAKRSRPPALASVIVEALKVDSLQRLCSSLEPILRRVVSEEVERALGKLGPAAITGRSSPKRIEGPGGRNLQLQFRTRLSLPLFTGGKVEGEQGAAIHVVLLDTGNGCVVSSGLESSSKLDIVVLEGDFNNEDEEGWTEEEFDSHIVKEREGKRPIITGDIQVTLKEGVGTIGEFTFTDNSSWIRSRKFRLGLKIASGFCEGVRIREAKTEAFMVKDHRGELYKKHYPPALKDEVWRLEKIGKDGSFHKRLNKSGILTVEDFLRLVVRDPQKLRTVSSFLFHGL
;
A
#
# COMPACT_ATOMS: atom_id res chain seq x y z
N MET A 1 71.23 44.64 14.92
CA MET A 1 70.28 44.22 15.97
C MET A 1 69.50 43.05 15.39
N ASN A 2 69.88 41.86 15.87
CA ASN A 2 69.31 40.49 15.80
C ASN A 2 68.14 40.14 14.86
N GLU A 3 68.06 38.99 14.20
CA GLU A 3 69.02 37.89 13.92
C GLU A 3 68.37 36.91 12.91
N LYS A 4 69.10 36.56 11.83
CA LYS A 4 69.27 35.24 11.13
C LYS A 4 68.05 34.43 10.64
N ARG A 5 67.94 34.15 9.32
CA ARG A 5 68.50 33.01 8.50
C ARG A 5 67.34 32.06 8.13
N GLY A 6 67.22 31.42 6.97
CA GLY A 6 68.00 31.18 5.73
C GLY A 6 67.21 30.06 5.00
N LEU A 7 66.94 30.14 3.68
CA LEU A 7 67.78 29.61 2.57
C LEU A 7 68.12 28.12 2.77
N GLU A 8 68.08 27.18 1.82
CA GLU A 8 67.94 27.15 0.36
C GLU A 8 67.91 25.64 -0.02
N ALA A 9 67.18 25.22 -1.04
CA ALA A 9 67.64 24.88 -2.40
C ALA A 9 68.56 23.66 -2.57
N ALA A 10 68.21 22.84 -3.58
CA ALA A 10 69.06 22.10 -4.55
C ALA A 10 68.35 20.77 -4.90
N ALA A 11 67.76 20.58 -6.08
CA ALA A 11 68.33 20.43 -7.43
C ALA A 11 68.76 18.98 -7.80
N ALA A 12 67.92 18.37 -8.65
CA ALA A 12 68.21 17.63 -9.89
C ALA A 12 68.85 16.21 -9.92
N GLY A 13 68.20 15.34 -10.75
CA GLY A 13 68.73 14.16 -11.48
C GLY A 13 68.81 12.84 -10.69
N ASP A 14 68.58 11.63 -11.20
CA ASP A 14 68.16 11.01 -12.47
C ASP A 14 67.90 9.50 -12.15
N GLY A 15 67.14 8.74 -12.96
CA GLY A 15 67.11 7.27 -12.91
C GLY A 15 65.72 6.59 -12.99
N ARG A 16 65.46 5.91 -14.12
CA ARG A 16 64.29 5.07 -14.46
C ARG A 16 64.50 3.59 -14.02
N PRO A 17 63.55 2.66 -14.24
CA PRO A 17 62.40 2.26 -13.43
C PRO A 17 62.57 0.87 -12.73
N GLU A 18 62.03 0.68 -11.52
CA GLU A 18 61.91 -0.64 -10.88
C GLU A 18 60.46 -1.03 -10.55
N ALA A 19 60.16 -2.31 -10.80
CA ALA A 19 58.84 -2.92 -10.71
C ALA A 19 58.24 -2.91 -9.28
N LYS A 20 57.07 -2.30 -9.10
CA LYS A 20 56.28 -2.42 -7.86
C LYS A 20 55.24 -3.53 -7.99
N ARG A 21 55.51 -4.62 -7.26
CA ARG A 21 54.59 -5.70 -6.93
C ARG A 21 53.28 -5.16 -6.34
N SER A 22 52.18 -5.78 -6.77
CA SER A 22 50.82 -5.70 -6.24
C SER A 22 50.76 -5.90 -4.72
N ARG A 23 50.01 -5.05 -4.01
CA ARG A 23 49.47 -5.32 -2.67
C ARG A 23 47.94 -5.21 -2.70
N PRO A 24 47.18 -6.24 -2.27
CA PRO A 24 45.74 -6.15 -2.13
C PRO A 24 45.34 -5.32 -0.89
N PRO A 25 44.10 -4.78 -0.83
CA PRO A 25 43.60 -4.07 0.33
C PRO A 25 43.57 -4.98 1.58
N ALA A 26 44.01 -4.45 2.71
CA ALA A 26 44.13 -5.17 3.97
C ALA A 26 42.76 -5.64 4.49
N LEU A 27 42.55 -6.96 4.51
CA LEU A 27 41.36 -7.64 5.04
C LEU A 27 41.12 -7.43 6.55
N ALA A 28 42.00 -6.72 7.24
CA ALA A 28 41.91 -6.49 8.68
C ALA A 28 40.87 -5.42 9.08
N SER A 29 40.48 -4.49 8.19
CA SER A 29 39.47 -3.47 8.54
C SER A 29 38.03 -3.97 8.40
N VAL A 30 37.77 -4.94 7.51
CA VAL A 30 36.42 -5.48 7.27
C VAL A 30 36.01 -6.50 8.34
N ILE A 31 36.97 -7.23 8.93
CA ILE A 31 36.68 -8.22 9.98
C ILE A 31 36.32 -7.54 11.31
N VAL A 32 36.92 -6.39 11.63
CA VAL A 32 36.62 -5.66 12.89
C VAL A 32 35.22 -5.02 12.84
N GLU A 33 34.73 -4.64 11.66
CA GLU A 33 33.40 -4.02 11.51
C GLU A 33 32.28 -5.07 11.51
N ALA A 34 32.49 -6.24 10.89
CA ALA A 34 31.56 -7.36 10.94
C ALA A 34 31.42 -7.98 12.35
N LEU A 35 32.52 -8.07 13.12
CA LEU A 35 32.48 -8.60 14.49
C LEU A 35 31.74 -7.68 15.48
N LYS A 36 31.68 -6.37 15.21
CA LYS A 36 30.91 -5.41 16.05
C LYS A 36 29.40 -5.53 15.83
N VAL A 37 28.94 -5.78 14.61
CA VAL A 37 27.52 -5.98 14.31
C VAL A 37 27.02 -7.30 14.88
N ASP A 38 27.78 -8.39 14.74
CA ASP A 38 27.45 -9.70 15.30
C ASP A 38 27.33 -9.66 16.84
N SER A 39 28.19 -8.88 17.50
CA SER A 39 28.17 -8.72 18.96
C SER A 39 26.96 -7.92 19.45
N LEU A 40 26.56 -6.86 18.74
CA LEU A 40 25.38 -6.05 19.07
C LEU A 40 24.09 -6.82 18.83
N GLN A 41 24.01 -7.58 17.73
CA GLN A 41 22.85 -8.40 17.42
C GLN A 41 22.68 -9.54 18.43
N ARG A 42 23.77 -10.19 18.87
CA ARG A 42 23.73 -11.18 19.96
C ARG A 42 23.32 -10.56 21.30
N LEU A 43 23.79 -9.35 21.62
CA LEU A 43 23.36 -8.64 22.82
C LEU A 43 21.87 -8.30 22.76
N CYS A 44 21.39 -7.75 21.64
CA CYS A 44 19.97 -7.45 21.42
C CYS A 44 19.08 -8.70 21.52
N SER A 45 19.48 -9.82 20.92
CA SER A 45 18.75 -11.09 21.02
C SER A 45 18.81 -11.71 22.43
N SER A 46 19.91 -11.54 23.16
CA SER A 46 20.02 -12.05 24.54
C SER A 46 19.21 -11.23 25.55
N LEU A 47 19.06 -9.93 25.30
CA LEU A 47 18.29 -9.01 26.15
C LEU A 47 16.81 -9.02 25.81
N GLU A 48 16.40 -9.40 24.60
CA GLU A 48 15.00 -9.53 24.19
C GLU A 48 14.13 -10.32 25.17
N PRO A 49 14.48 -11.55 25.61
CA PRO A 49 13.64 -12.31 26.54
C PRO A 49 13.55 -11.66 27.92
N ILE A 50 14.59 -10.97 28.38
CA ILE A 50 14.62 -10.25 29.66
C ILE A 50 13.74 -9.01 29.57
N LEU A 51 13.86 -8.23 28.50
CA LEU A 51 13.04 -7.05 28.24
C LEU A 51 11.57 -7.42 28.06
N ARG A 52 11.26 -8.48 27.30
CA ARG A 52 9.89 -9.01 27.18
C ARG A 52 9.32 -9.38 28.55
N ARG A 53 10.10 -10.06 29.38
CA ARG A 53 9.66 -10.44 30.73
C ARG A 53 9.44 -9.24 31.64
N VAL A 54 10.35 -8.28 31.67
CA VAL A 54 10.22 -7.05 32.48
C VAL A 54 9.05 -6.20 32.00
N VAL A 55 8.83 -6.09 30.68
CA VAL A 55 7.68 -5.37 30.12
C VAL A 55 6.38 -6.09 30.47
N SER A 56 6.32 -7.42 30.36
CA SER A 56 5.13 -8.19 30.77
C SER A 56 4.85 -8.08 32.26
N GLU A 57 5.88 -8.22 33.12
CA GLU A 57 5.73 -8.10 34.56
C GLU A 57 5.35 -6.66 34.98
N GLU A 58 5.89 -5.62 34.32
CA GLU A 58 5.54 -4.23 34.62
C GLU A 58 4.16 -3.85 34.07
N VAL A 59 3.74 -4.40 32.94
CA VAL A 59 2.37 -4.26 32.40
C VAL A 59 1.38 -4.94 33.33
N GLU A 60 1.62 -6.18 33.78
CA GLU A 60 0.76 -6.85 34.74
C GLU A 60 0.74 -6.13 36.10
N ARG A 61 1.88 -5.58 36.55
CA ARG A 61 1.97 -4.79 37.78
C ARG A 61 1.29 -3.41 37.67
N ALA A 62 1.29 -2.79 36.49
CA ALA A 62 0.55 -1.56 36.21
C ALA A 62 -0.97 -1.83 36.14
N LEU A 63 -1.37 -2.94 35.51
CA LEU A 63 -2.76 -3.40 35.48
C LEU A 63 -3.28 -3.78 36.86
N GLY A 64 -2.44 -4.38 37.73
CA GLY A 64 -2.79 -4.71 39.11
C GLY A 64 -2.90 -3.51 40.07
N LYS A 65 -2.34 -2.34 39.70
CA LYS A 65 -2.46 -1.09 40.47
C LYS A 65 -3.69 -0.26 40.08
N LEU A 66 -4.35 -0.59 38.98
CA LEU A 66 -5.64 -0.04 38.58
C LEU A 66 -6.77 -0.82 39.28
N GLY A 67 -6.85 -0.70 40.60
CA GLY A 67 -8.06 -1.07 41.33
C GLY A 67 -9.25 -0.18 40.92
N PRO A 68 -10.51 -0.64 41.08
CA PRO A 68 -11.67 0.12 40.65
C PRO A 68 -11.83 1.37 41.51
N ALA A 69 -11.53 2.53 40.94
CA ALA A 69 -11.86 3.81 41.54
C ALA A 69 -13.38 3.96 41.53
N ALA A 70 -13.99 3.92 42.72
CA ALA A 70 -15.34 4.40 42.92
C ALA A 70 -15.36 5.91 42.59
N ILE A 71 -15.91 6.27 41.43
CA ILE A 71 -16.23 7.66 41.10
C ILE A 71 -17.75 7.72 40.90
N THR A 72 -18.39 8.20 41.96
CA THR A 72 -19.71 8.79 41.94
C THR A 72 -19.81 9.87 40.86
N GLY A 73 -20.82 9.77 40.00
CA GLY A 73 -21.37 10.93 39.28
C GLY A 73 -20.62 11.40 38.04
N ARG A 74 -20.68 10.60 36.96
CA ARG A 74 -20.72 11.12 35.59
C ARG A 74 -21.59 10.17 34.77
N SER A 75 -22.65 10.70 34.18
CA SER A 75 -23.53 9.96 33.27
C SER A 75 -22.69 9.39 32.13
N SER A 76 -22.62 8.06 32.05
CA SER A 76 -22.02 7.34 30.94
C SER A 76 -22.61 7.82 29.60
N PRO A 77 -21.82 7.90 28.52
CA PRO A 77 -22.38 8.00 27.18
C PRO A 77 -23.32 6.81 26.96
N LYS A 78 -24.42 7.03 26.22
CA LYS A 78 -25.40 5.97 25.92
C LYS A 78 -24.72 4.86 25.13
N ARG A 79 -24.21 3.85 25.84
CA ARG A 79 -23.87 2.54 25.27
C ARG A 79 -25.22 1.95 24.85
N ILE A 80 -25.51 1.99 23.56
CA ILE A 80 -26.72 1.35 23.01
C ILE A 80 -26.46 -0.15 23.06
N GLU A 81 -26.70 -0.74 24.22
CA GLU A 81 -26.75 -2.19 24.37
C GLU A 81 -27.93 -2.70 23.54
N GLY A 82 -27.61 -3.47 22.49
CA GLY A 82 -28.60 -4.29 21.82
C GLY A 82 -29.23 -5.29 22.82
N PRO A 83 -30.41 -5.85 22.51
CA PRO A 83 -31.09 -6.78 23.39
C PRO A 83 -30.20 -8.03 23.58
N GLY A 84 -29.49 -8.08 24.73
CA GLY A 84 -28.54 -9.13 25.08
C GLY A 84 -27.17 -8.68 25.61
N GLY A 85 -26.84 -7.38 25.58
CA GLY A 85 -25.58 -6.85 26.14
C GLY A 85 -24.30 -7.28 25.41
N ARG A 86 -24.43 -7.92 24.25
CA ARG A 86 -23.32 -8.41 23.42
C ARG A 86 -22.88 -7.29 22.49
N ASN A 87 -21.61 -6.89 22.59
CA ASN A 87 -21.04 -5.88 21.72
C ASN A 87 -20.47 -6.57 20.48
N LEU A 88 -21.30 -6.74 19.44
CA LEU A 88 -20.95 -7.48 18.23
C LEU A 88 -20.29 -6.57 17.18
N GLN A 89 -19.28 -7.08 16.48
CA GLN A 89 -18.64 -6.36 15.37
C GLN A 89 -18.17 -7.29 14.24
N LEU A 90 -18.20 -6.78 13.01
CA LEU A 90 -17.59 -7.43 11.86
C LEU A 90 -16.11 -7.06 11.78
N GLN A 91 -15.28 -7.99 11.30
CA GLN A 91 -13.86 -7.75 11.10
C GLN A 91 -13.34 -8.47 9.85
N PHE A 92 -12.53 -7.77 9.04
CA PHE A 92 -11.72 -8.41 8.00
C PHE A 92 -10.55 -9.17 8.65
N ARG A 93 -10.45 -10.47 8.38
CA ARG A 93 -9.30 -11.29 8.82
C ARG A 93 -8.16 -11.27 7.80
N THR A 94 -8.50 -11.17 6.53
CA THR A 94 -7.53 -11.09 5.44
C THR A 94 -7.36 -9.65 4.99
N ARG A 95 -6.11 -9.20 4.83
CA ARG A 95 -5.80 -7.92 4.19
C ARG A 95 -5.94 -8.01 2.68
N LEU A 96 -6.33 -6.92 2.04
CA LEU A 96 -6.43 -6.85 0.59
C LEU A 96 -5.03 -6.83 -0.06
N SER A 97 -4.89 -7.53 -1.18
CA SER A 97 -3.71 -7.43 -2.04
C SER A 97 -3.71 -6.09 -2.77
N LEU A 98 -2.67 -5.29 -2.54
CA LEU A 98 -2.46 -4.01 -3.19
C LEU A 98 -1.27 -4.09 -4.16
N PRO A 99 -1.25 -3.31 -5.26
CA PRO A 99 -2.22 -2.29 -5.66
C PRO A 99 -3.47 -2.83 -6.36
N LEU A 100 -4.60 -2.12 -6.23
CA LEU A 100 -5.86 -2.44 -6.91
C LEU A 100 -6.05 -1.60 -8.18
N PHE A 101 -6.67 -2.21 -9.19
CA PHE A 101 -6.98 -1.57 -10.47
C PHE A 101 -8.45 -1.78 -10.86
N THR A 102 -8.99 -0.85 -11.63
CA THR A 102 -10.34 -0.98 -12.20
C THR A 102 -10.44 -2.21 -13.10
N GLY A 103 -11.54 -2.96 -13.00
CA GLY A 103 -11.74 -4.23 -13.73
C GLY A 103 -10.81 -5.37 -13.31
N GLY A 104 -9.87 -5.13 -12.39
CA GLY A 104 -9.07 -6.18 -11.77
C GLY A 104 -9.83 -6.87 -10.65
N LYS A 105 -9.59 -8.17 -10.50
CA LYS A 105 -10.11 -8.97 -9.40
C LYS A 105 -9.53 -8.49 -8.07
N VAL A 106 -10.39 -8.34 -7.06
CA VAL A 106 -9.97 -8.02 -5.70
C VAL A 106 -9.68 -9.31 -4.95
N GLU A 107 -8.45 -9.45 -4.44
CA GLU A 107 -7.97 -10.65 -3.75
C GLU A 107 -7.30 -10.28 -2.43
N GLY A 108 -7.13 -11.25 -1.55
CA GLY A 108 -6.35 -11.10 -0.32
C GLY A 108 -4.85 -11.16 -0.60
N GLU A 109 -4.04 -10.69 0.36
CA GLU A 109 -2.57 -10.79 0.29
C GLU A 109 -2.12 -12.21 -0.08
N GLN A 110 -1.10 -12.30 -0.94
CA GLN A 110 -0.57 -13.57 -1.46
C GLN A 110 -1.59 -14.42 -2.25
N GLY A 111 -2.66 -13.82 -2.76
CA GLY A 111 -3.71 -14.52 -3.52
C GLY A 111 -4.70 -15.28 -2.63
N ALA A 112 -4.71 -15.00 -1.32
CA ALA A 112 -5.63 -15.62 -0.38
C ALA A 112 -7.08 -15.16 -0.60
N ALA A 113 -8.04 -15.97 -0.16
CA ALA A 113 -9.44 -15.55 -0.07
C ALA A 113 -9.62 -14.49 1.03
N ILE A 114 -10.53 -13.54 0.82
CA ILE A 114 -10.79 -12.50 1.81
C ILE A 114 -11.83 -13.00 2.80
N HIS A 115 -11.41 -13.21 4.04
CA HIS A 115 -12.28 -13.69 5.10
C HIS A 115 -12.76 -12.55 5.98
N VAL A 116 -14.00 -12.68 6.43
CA VAL A 116 -14.67 -11.78 7.35
C VAL A 116 -15.18 -12.62 8.52
N VAL A 117 -15.16 -12.06 9.72
CA VAL A 117 -15.69 -12.72 10.91
C VAL A 117 -16.60 -11.80 11.68
N LEU A 118 -17.60 -12.38 12.34
CA LEU A 118 -18.39 -11.76 13.38
C LEU A 118 -17.76 -12.08 14.74
N LEU A 119 -17.42 -11.04 15.49
CA LEU A 119 -16.81 -11.15 16.82
C LEU A 119 -17.71 -10.58 17.89
N ASP A 120 -17.69 -11.23 19.05
CA ASP A 120 -18.13 -10.62 20.29
C ASP A 120 -16.94 -9.91 20.93
N THR A 121 -17.00 -8.59 21.03
CA THR A 121 -15.91 -7.78 21.60
C THR A 121 -15.77 -7.95 23.11
N GLY A 122 -16.77 -8.50 23.80
CA GLY A 122 -16.69 -8.78 25.23
C GLY A 122 -15.70 -9.90 25.57
N ASN A 123 -15.55 -10.90 24.70
CA ASN A 123 -14.66 -12.05 24.89
C ASN A 123 -13.61 -12.21 23.76
N GLY A 124 -13.72 -11.47 22.67
CA GLY A 124 -12.83 -11.55 21.51
C GLY A 124 -13.03 -12.80 20.65
N CYS A 125 -14.08 -13.59 20.90
CA CYS A 125 -14.35 -14.85 20.21
C CYS A 125 -15.25 -14.65 18.98
N VAL A 126 -15.11 -15.56 18.02
CA VAL A 126 -16.02 -15.63 16.87
C VAL A 126 -17.38 -16.14 17.33
N VAL A 127 -18.44 -15.47 16.90
CA VAL A 127 -19.81 -15.85 17.21
C VAL A 127 -20.25 -16.99 16.30
N SER A 128 -20.10 -18.22 16.78
CA SER A 128 -20.35 -19.44 15.98
C SER A 128 -21.80 -19.92 15.96
N SER A 129 -22.69 -19.31 16.76
CA SER A 129 -24.08 -19.73 16.90
C SER A 129 -25.01 -18.53 17.07
N GLY A 130 -26.29 -18.69 16.74
CA GLY A 130 -27.28 -17.62 16.79
C GLY A 130 -27.66 -17.11 15.40
N LEU A 131 -28.69 -16.29 15.32
CA LEU A 131 -29.17 -15.72 14.05
C LEU A 131 -28.08 -14.86 13.40
N GLU A 132 -27.32 -14.14 14.21
CA GLU A 132 -26.20 -13.29 13.83
C GLU A 132 -25.06 -14.04 13.13
N SER A 133 -24.82 -15.30 13.52
CA SER A 133 -23.74 -16.13 12.98
C SER A 133 -23.98 -16.59 11.53
N SER A 134 -25.22 -16.45 11.05
CA SER A 134 -25.66 -16.88 9.71
C SER A 134 -26.20 -15.72 8.86
N SER A 135 -25.92 -14.48 9.25
CA SER A 135 -26.42 -13.28 8.56
C SER A 135 -25.78 -13.05 7.21
N LYS A 136 -26.52 -12.37 6.33
CA LYS A 136 -25.98 -11.83 5.08
C LYS A 136 -25.39 -10.44 5.32
N LEU A 137 -24.31 -10.15 4.61
CA LEU A 137 -23.59 -8.90 4.64
C LEU A 137 -23.56 -8.28 3.25
N ASP A 138 -23.71 -6.97 3.18
CA ASP A 138 -23.48 -6.18 1.97
C ASP A 138 -22.04 -5.63 1.98
N ILE A 139 -21.39 -5.76 0.83
CA ILE A 139 -20.09 -5.15 0.55
C ILE A 139 -20.35 -3.75 0.02
N VAL A 140 -19.76 -2.74 0.65
CA VAL A 140 -19.89 -1.34 0.26
C VAL A 140 -18.54 -0.68 0.08
N VAL A 141 -18.50 0.44 -0.64
CA VAL A 141 -17.30 1.26 -0.80
C VAL A 141 -17.48 2.52 0.02
N LEU A 142 -16.49 2.85 0.85
CA LEU A 142 -16.48 4.03 1.71
C LEU A 142 -15.44 5.04 1.23
N GLU A 143 -15.65 6.31 1.57
CA GLU A 143 -14.64 7.36 1.37
C GLU A 143 -13.37 7.08 2.19
N GLY A 144 -12.20 7.27 1.59
CA GLY A 144 -10.92 6.90 2.21
C GLY A 144 -10.48 7.76 3.39
N ASP A 145 -11.08 8.94 3.56
CA ASP A 145 -10.91 9.85 4.68
C ASP A 145 -11.82 9.54 5.86
N PHE A 146 -12.65 8.49 5.78
CA PHE A 146 -13.39 7.96 6.93
C PHE A 146 -12.42 7.37 7.95
N ASN A 147 -11.81 8.25 8.73
CA ASN A 147 -10.88 7.96 9.83
C ASN A 147 -11.63 8.16 11.14
N ASN A 148 -11.79 7.08 11.89
CA ASN A 148 -12.20 7.12 13.29
C ASN A 148 -11.09 6.40 14.03
N GLU A 149 -10.06 7.15 14.38
CA GLU A 149 -8.98 6.71 15.29
C GLU A 149 -9.39 6.92 16.76
N ASP A 150 -10.53 7.56 17.01
CA ASP A 150 -11.06 7.80 18.34
C ASP A 150 -11.63 6.49 18.94
N GLU A 151 -11.39 6.29 20.24
CA GLU A 151 -11.73 5.06 20.99
C GLU A 151 -13.23 4.69 20.96
N GLU A 152 -14.12 5.63 20.63
CA GLU A 152 -15.57 5.48 20.75
C GLU A 152 -16.23 4.73 19.57
N GLY A 153 -15.55 4.59 18.42
CA GLY A 153 -16.11 4.02 17.18
C GLY A 153 -17.07 4.97 16.45
N TRP A 154 -17.98 4.44 15.60
CA TRP A 154 -18.92 5.22 14.79
C TRP A 154 -20.38 4.74 14.93
N THR A 155 -21.33 5.61 14.61
CA THR A 155 -22.76 5.25 14.49
C THR A 155 -23.08 4.65 13.13
N GLU A 156 -24.23 3.98 13.01
CA GLU A 156 -24.68 3.40 11.73
C GLU A 156 -24.92 4.51 10.68
N GLU A 157 -25.50 5.63 11.10
CA GLU A 157 -25.76 6.78 10.23
C GLU A 157 -24.45 7.42 9.74
N GLU A 158 -23.46 7.49 10.62
CA GLU A 158 -22.13 7.98 10.25
C GLU A 158 -21.48 7.06 9.23
N PHE A 159 -21.53 5.74 9.43
CA PHE A 159 -21.03 4.77 8.46
C PHE A 159 -21.71 4.91 7.09
N ASP A 160 -23.04 4.97 7.09
CA ASP A 160 -23.84 5.07 5.87
C ASP A 160 -23.62 6.41 5.14
N SER A 161 -23.32 7.49 5.88
CA SER A 161 -23.01 8.79 5.26
C SER A 161 -21.69 8.79 4.46
N HIS A 162 -20.77 7.87 4.77
CA HIS A 162 -19.49 7.74 4.06
C HIS A 162 -19.54 6.75 2.89
N ILE A 163 -20.69 6.12 2.61
CA ILE A 163 -20.84 5.21 1.46
C ILE A 163 -20.76 6.01 0.16
N VAL A 164 -19.78 5.65 -0.68
CA VAL A 164 -19.54 6.28 -1.97
C VAL A 164 -20.61 5.84 -2.95
N LYS A 165 -21.34 6.82 -3.47
CA LYS A 165 -22.28 6.61 -4.59
C LYS A 165 -21.56 6.69 -5.93
N GLU A 166 -22.08 5.97 -6.91
CA GLU A 166 -21.61 6.07 -8.28
C GLU A 166 -21.78 7.48 -8.85
N ARG A 167 -20.95 7.80 -9.85
CA ARG A 167 -21.13 9.04 -10.62
C ARG A 167 -22.39 8.94 -11.47
N GLU A 168 -23.03 10.08 -11.70
CA GLU A 168 -24.25 10.16 -12.51
C GLU A 168 -24.03 9.50 -13.89
N GLY A 169 -24.90 8.55 -14.23
CA GLY A 169 -24.82 7.78 -15.48
C GLY A 169 -23.69 6.74 -15.55
N LYS A 170 -23.03 6.40 -14.44
CA LYS A 170 -22.02 5.33 -14.35
C LYS A 170 -22.58 4.06 -13.69
N ARG A 171 -21.82 2.97 -13.82
CA ARG A 171 -22.08 1.71 -13.14
C ARG A 171 -21.79 1.87 -11.63
N PRO A 172 -22.36 1.00 -10.77
CA PRO A 172 -21.98 0.93 -9.37
C PRO A 172 -20.46 0.82 -9.20
N ILE A 173 -19.90 1.42 -8.15
CA ILE A 173 -18.45 1.50 -7.93
C ILE A 173 -17.80 0.11 -7.90
N ILE A 174 -18.53 -0.90 -7.44
CA ILE A 174 -18.13 -2.32 -7.46
C ILE A 174 -19.19 -3.19 -8.15
N THR A 175 -18.75 -4.27 -8.76
CA THR A 175 -19.61 -5.28 -9.42
C THR A 175 -19.08 -6.69 -9.17
N GLY A 176 -19.96 -7.68 -9.24
CA GLY A 176 -19.65 -9.09 -8.96
C GLY A 176 -20.42 -9.58 -7.74
N ASP A 177 -19.79 -10.42 -6.94
CA ASP A 177 -20.34 -10.97 -5.70
C ASP A 177 -20.26 -9.93 -4.58
N ILE A 178 -21.22 -9.01 -4.56
CA ILE A 178 -21.29 -7.89 -3.60
C ILE A 178 -21.98 -8.24 -2.26
N GLN A 179 -22.32 -9.52 -2.05
CA GLN A 179 -22.91 -10.01 -0.81
C GLN A 179 -22.13 -11.21 -0.27
N VAL A 180 -22.07 -11.31 1.05
CA VAL A 180 -21.41 -12.41 1.76
C VAL A 180 -22.41 -13.05 2.71
N THR A 181 -22.43 -14.38 2.78
CA THR A 181 -23.21 -15.09 3.80
C THR A 181 -22.27 -15.62 4.87
N LEU A 182 -22.53 -15.26 6.12
CA LEU A 182 -21.82 -15.83 7.26
C LEU A 182 -22.28 -17.28 7.49
N LYS A 183 -21.35 -18.13 7.90
CA LYS A 183 -21.59 -19.49 8.39
C LYS A 183 -20.78 -19.67 9.66
N GLU A 184 -21.45 -19.94 10.77
CA GLU A 184 -20.81 -20.01 12.09
C GLU A 184 -19.95 -18.76 12.38
N GLY A 185 -20.45 -17.59 11.98
CA GLY A 185 -19.78 -16.31 12.18
C GLY A 185 -18.63 -16.02 11.21
N VAL A 186 -18.37 -16.88 10.22
CA VAL A 186 -17.29 -16.71 9.23
C VAL A 186 -17.87 -16.56 7.82
N GLY A 187 -17.45 -15.52 7.11
CA GLY A 187 -17.80 -15.27 5.72
C GLY A 187 -16.57 -15.24 4.83
N THR A 188 -16.72 -15.66 3.57
CA THR A 188 -15.69 -15.50 2.54
C THR A 188 -16.25 -14.62 1.44
N ILE A 189 -15.55 -13.54 1.13
CA ILE A 189 -15.92 -12.63 0.05
C ILE A 189 -15.71 -13.32 -1.29
N GLY A 190 -16.73 -13.28 -2.15
CA GLY A 190 -16.70 -13.79 -3.51
C GLY A 190 -15.89 -12.91 -4.47
N GLU A 191 -16.04 -13.16 -5.77
CA GLU A 191 -15.31 -12.41 -6.78
C GLU A 191 -16.00 -11.08 -7.09
N PHE A 192 -15.29 -9.97 -6.86
CA PHE A 192 -15.78 -8.64 -7.25
C PHE A 192 -14.65 -7.77 -7.79
N THR A 193 -15.03 -6.70 -8.49
CA THR A 193 -14.12 -5.76 -9.15
C THR A 193 -14.57 -4.33 -8.96
N PHE A 194 -13.64 -3.38 -8.92
CA PHE A 194 -13.94 -1.95 -8.99
C PHE A 194 -14.20 -1.50 -10.43
N THR A 195 -15.28 -0.79 -10.69
CA THR A 195 -15.60 -0.25 -12.03
C THR A 195 -15.03 1.15 -12.26
N ASP A 196 -14.76 1.88 -11.17
CA ASP A 196 -14.22 3.23 -11.19
C ASP A 196 -12.96 3.34 -10.33
N ASN A 197 -12.08 4.27 -10.70
CA ASN A 197 -10.85 4.52 -9.97
C ASN A 197 -11.12 5.49 -8.82
N SER A 198 -10.21 5.56 -7.84
CA SER A 198 -10.40 6.44 -6.68
C SER A 198 -9.92 7.88 -6.93
N SER A 199 -9.42 8.24 -8.11
CA SER A 199 -8.77 9.55 -8.31
C SER A 199 -9.71 10.74 -8.32
N TRP A 200 -11.00 10.52 -8.59
CA TRP A 200 -12.01 11.58 -8.73
C TRP A 200 -12.62 12.01 -7.39
N ILE A 201 -12.54 11.17 -6.35
CA ILE A 201 -13.01 11.51 -5.00
C ILE A 201 -11.96 12.35 -4.25
N ARG A 202 -12.44 13.14 -3.28
CA ARG A 202 -11.62 14.10 -2.52
C ARG A 202 -10.40 13.46 -1.86
N SER A 203 -10.59 12.33 -1.18
CA SER A 203 -9.53 11.62 -0.46
C SER A 203 -8.59 10.82 -1.37
N ARG A 204 -8.92 10.71 -2.66
CA ARG A 204 -8.24 9.89 -3.68
C ARG A 204 -8.10 8.40 -3.33
N LYS A 205 -8.78 7.94 -2.29
CA LYS A 205 -8.67 6.58 -1.72
C LYS A 205 -10.06 6.07 -1.38
N PHE A 206 -10.27 4.78 -1.55
CA PHE A 206 -11.44 4.08 -1.05
C PHE A 206 -11.10 3.29 0.21
N ARG A 207 -12.13 2.90 0.95
CA ARG A 207 -12.10 1.80 1.92
C ARG A 207 -13.17 0.79 1.50
N LEU A 208 -12.94 -0.49 1.81
CA LEU A 208 -13.97 -1.51 1.68
C LEU A 208 -14.72 -1.61 3.00
N GLY A 209 -16.05 -1.57 2.96
CA GLY A 209 -16.93 -1.68 4.11
C GLY A 209 -17.78 -2.95 4.06
N LEU A 210 -18.17 -3.44 5.23
CA LEU A 210 -19.16 -4.52 5.39
C LEU A 210 -20.22 -4.10 6.40
N LYS A 211 -21.49 -4.25 6.03
CA LYS A 211 -22.64 -4.05 6.92
C LYS A 211 -23.61 -5.22 6.81
N ILE A 212 -24.46 -5.40 7.82
CA ILE A 212 -25.53 -6.40 7.76
C ILE A 212 -26.50 -6.00 6.64
N ALA A 213 -26.89 -6.99 5.84
CA ALA A 213 -27.87 -6.79 4.77
C ALA A 213 -29.27 -6.52 5.34
N SER A 214 -30.04 -5.69 4.65
CA SER A 214 -31.41 -5.35 5.08
C SER A 214 -32.28 -6.60 5.27
N GLY A 215 -33.09 -6.62 6.33
CA GLY A 215 -33.93 -7.76 6.72
C GLY A 215 -33.24 -8.85 7.55
N PHE A 216 -31.97 -8.67 7.92
CA PHE A 216 -31.24 -9.56 8.83
C PHE A 216 -30.93 -8.86 10.15
N CYS A 217 -30.99 -9.59 11.27
CA CYS A 217 -30.63 -9.11 12.61
C CYS A 217 -31.30 -7.78 13.02
N GLU A 218 -32.56 -7.57 12.62
CA GLU A 218 -33.30 -6.37 13.00
C GLU A 218 -33.35 -6.20 14.53
N GLY A 219 -33.03 -4.98 14.99
CA GLY A 219 -32.98 -4.64 16.42
C GLY A 219 -31.69 -5.08 17.14
N VAL A 220 -30.75 -5.74 16.47
CA VAL A 220 -29.43 -6.09 17.02
C VAL A 220 -28.36 -5.18 16.43
N ARG A 221 -27.67 -4.40 17.27
CA ARG A 221 -26.53 -3.58 16.84
C ARG A 221 -25.31 -4.47 16.59
N ILE A 222 -24.93 -4.61 15.33
CA ILE A 222 -23.67 -5.25 14.90
C ILE A 222 -22.82 -4.19 14.21
N ARG A 223 -21.67 -3.85 14.81
CA ARG A 223 -20.77 -2.83 14.26
C ARG A 223 -20.18 -3.28 12.92
N GLU A 224 -20.17 -2.37 11.96
CA GLU A 224 -19.69 -2.56 10.60
C GLU A 224 -18.18 -2.79 10.59
N ALA A 225 -17.66 -3.41 9.54
CA ALA A 225 -16.22 -3.49 9.30
C ALA A 225 -15.81 -2.47 8.25
N LYS A 226 -14.58 -1.96 8.36
CA LYS A 226 -13.90 -1.27 7.27
C LYS A 226 -12.46 -1.71 7.16
N THR A 227 -11.90 -1.68 5.96
CA THR A 227 -10.46 -1.86 5.73
C THR A 227 -9.69 -0.57 5.93
N GLU A 228 -8.36 -0.67 5.87
CA GLU A 228 -7.50 0.47 5.61
C GLU A 228 -7.82 1.14 4.27
N ALA A 229 -7.46 2.42 4.16
CA ALA A 229 -7.67 3.20 2.95
C ALA A 229 -6.66 2.83 1.86
N PHE A 230 -7.12 2.60 0.63
CA PHE A 230 -6.30 2.22 -0.51
C PHE A 230 -6.67 3.00 -1.78
N MET A 231 -5.71 3.11 -2.70
CA MET A 231 -5.96 3.67 -4.02
C MET A 231 -6.42 2.58 -4.99
N VAL A 232 -7.46 2.87 -5.77
CA VAL A 232 -7.84 2.09 -6.94
C VAL A 232 -7.41 2.86 -8.17
N LYS A 233 -6.48 2.28 -8.94
CA LYS A 233 -5.93 2.93 -10.14
C LYS A 233 -6.72 2.54 -11.37
N ASP A 234 -6.74 3.41 -12.37
CA ASP A 234 -7.27 3.02 -13.68
C ASP A 234 -6.33 1.97 -14.30
N HIS A 235 -6.87 0.81 -14.69
CA HIS A 235 -6.12 -0.25 -15.36
C HIS A 235 -5.48 0.24 -16.67
N ARG A 236 -6.08 1.25 -17.32
CA ARG A 236 -5.47 1.91 -18.49
C ARG A 236 -4.08 2.47 -18.17
N GLY A 237 -3.90 3.04 -16.98
CA GLY A 237 -2.62 3.61 -16.55
C GLY A 237 -1.50 2.58 -16.45
N GLU A 238 -1.82 1.33 -16.09
CA GLU A 238 -0.84 0.23 -15.99
C GLU A 238 -0.35 -0.22 -17.37
N LEU A 239 -1.27 -0.42 -18.32
CA LEU A 239 -0.94 -0.79 -19.69
C LEU A 239 -0.07 0.26 -20.40
N TYR A 240 -0.24 1.54 -20.05
CA TYR A 240 0.52 2.66 -20.63
C TYR A 240 1.79 3.05 -19.85
N LYS A 241 2.18 2.31 -18.79
CA LYS A 241 3.41 2.62 -18.05
C LYS A 241 4.64 2.47 -18.94
N LYS A 242 5.29 3.57 -19.25
CA LYS A 242 6.61 3.55 -19.89
C LYS A 242 7.63 3.15 -18.84
N HIS A 243 8.48 2.18 -19.16
CA HIS A 243 9.62 1.86 -18.32
C HIS A 243 10.85 2.62 -18.83
N TYR A 244 11.77 2.92 -17.92
CA TYR A 244 13.04 3.55 -18.24
C TYR A 244 14.19 2.70 -17.68
N PRO A 245 15.24 2.44 -18.47
CA PRO A 245 15.38 2.80 -19.89
C PRO A 245 14.51 1.90 -20.79
N PRO A 246 13.96 2.42 -21.91
CA PRO A 246 13.25 1.60 -22.89
C PRO A 246 14.20 0.61 -23.58
N ALA A 247 13.73 -0.60 -23.82
CA ALA A 247 14.48 -1.64 -24.52
C ALA A 247 14.38 -1.50 -26.05
N LEU A 248 15.37 -1.99 -26.80
CA LEU A 248 15.39 -1.91 -28.26
C LEU A 248 14.16 -2.56 -28.92
N LYS A 249 13.68 -3.67 -28.35
CA LYS A 249 12.53 -4.44 -28.85
C LYS A 249 11.19 -3.88 -28.40
N ASP A 250 11.18 -2.83 -27.58
CA ASP A 250 9.93 -2.19 -27.18
C ASP A 250 9.24 -1.54 -28.36
N GLU A 251 7.92 -1.48 -28.31
CA GLU A 251 7.14 -0.66 -29.24
C GLU A 251 7.52 0.83 -29.10
N VAL A 252 7.54 1.54 -30.22
CA VAL A 252 8.03 2.92 -30.32
C VAL A 252 7.30 3.91 -29.39
N TRP A 253 6.04 3.63 -29.02
CA TRP A 253 5.29 4.45 -28.08
C TRP A 253 5.85 4.41 -26.64
N ARG A 254 6.73 3.46 -26.30
CA ARG A 254 7.45 3.44 -25.02
C ARG A 254 8.44 4.60 -24.90
N LEU A 255 8.87 5.22 -26.01
CA LEU A 255 9.69 6.43 -25.98
C LEU A 255 8.92 7.61 -25.40
N GLU A 256 9.64 8.53 -24.76
CA GLU A 256 9.05 9.74 -24.20
C GLU A 256 8.27 10.54 -25.26
N LYS A 257 7.19 11.21 -24.85
CA LYS A 257 6.33 12.07 -25.72
C LYS A 257 5.54 11.35 -26.82
N ILE A 258 5.62 10.03 -26.95
CA ILE A 258 4.78 9.25 -27.90
C ILE A 258 3.68 8.50 -27.14
N GLY A 259 2.41 8.87 -27.27
CA GLY A 259 1.30 8.13 -26.64
C GLY A 259 0.93 6.87 -27.42
N LYS A 260 0.61 5.75 -26.73
CA LYS A 260 0.04 4.55 -27.37
C LYS A 260 -1.25 4.93 -28.11
N ASP A 261 -1.38 4.46 -29.33
CA ASP A 261 -2.45 4.79 -30.29
C ASP A 261 -2.67 6.29 -30.57
N GLY A 262 -1.75 7.15 -30.15
CA GLY A 262 -1.73 8.57 -30.48
C GLY A 262 -1.39 8.82 -31.95
N SER A 263 -1.61 10.06 -32.40
CA SER A 263 -1.32 10.48 -33.78
C SER A 263 0.13 10.21 -34.19
N PHE A 264 1.09 10.40 -33.28
CA PHE A 264 2.50 10.09 -33.51
C PHE A 264 2.76 8.59 -33.66
N HIS A 265 2.25 7.76 -32.73
CA HIS A 265 2.39 6.31 -32.82
C HIS A 265 1.83 5.76 -34.13
N LYS A 266 0.63 6.19 -34.53
CA LYS A 266 0.01 5.77 -35.79
C LYS A 266 0.82 6.16 -37.03
N ARG A 267 1.40 7.37 -37.06
CA ARG A 267 2.25 7.82 -38.17
C ARG A 267 3.58 7.07 -38.26
N LEU A 268 4.22 6.82 -37.12
CA LEU A 268 5.45 6.03 -37.05
C LEU A 268 5.21 4.59 -37.54
N ASN A 269 4.13 3.95 -37.07
CA ASN A 269 3.76 2.61 -37.52
C ASN A 269 3.47 2.57 -39.02
N LYS A 270 2.74 3.56 -39.56
CA LYS A 270 2.49 3.68 -41.01
C LYS A 270 3.79 3.86 -41.82
N SER A 271 4.83 4.38 -41.19
CA SER A 271 6.16 4.57 -41.80
C SER A 271 7.10 3.37 -41.56
N GLY A 272 6.60 2.27 -40.99
CA GLY A 272 7.37 1.07 -40.68
C GLY A 272 8.25 1.16 -39.44
N ILE A 273 8.04 2.17 -38.58
CA ILE A 273 8.80 2.38 -37.34
C ILE A 273 7.96 1.82 -36.19
N LEU A 274 8.15 0.54 -35.88
CA LEU A 274 7.33 -0.16 -34.88
C LEU A 274 8.04 -0.21 -33.52
N THR A 275 9.37 -0.32 -33.53
CA THR A 275 10.17 -0.51 -32.33
C THR A 275 11.08 0.68 -32.01
N VAL A 276 11.60 0.72 -30.78
CA VAL A 276 12.66 1.64 -30.37
C VAL A 276 13.91 1.48 -31.25
N GLU A 277 14.26 0.26 -31.62
CA GLU A 277 15.37 -0.02 -32.53
C GLU A 277 15.16 0.60 -33.92
N ASP A 278 13.98 0.46 -34.51
CA ASP A 278 13.65 1.07 -35.82
C ASP A 278 13.76 2.59 -35.75
N PHE A 279 13.29 3.17 -34.66
CA PHE A 279 13.35 4.60 -34.41
C PHE A 279 14.81 5.08 -34.35
N LEU A 280 15.66 4.41 -33.56
CA LEU A 280 17.07 4.76 -33.42
C LEU A 280 17.85 4.59 -34.74
N ARG A 281 17.58 3.50 -35.48
CA ARG A 281 18.17 3.30 -36.81
C ARG A 281 17.81 4.44 -37.76
N LEU A 282 16.57 4.93 -37.71
CA LEU A 282 16.14 6.05 -38.55
C LEU A 282 16.75 7.38 -38.09
N VAL A 283 16.87 7.64 -36.78
CA VAL A 283 17.56 8.82 -36.23
C VAL A 283 18.97 8.93 -36.80
N VAL A 284 19.71 7.81 -36.84
CA VAL A 284 21.10 7.77 -37.34
C VAL A 284 21.16 7.85 -38.86
N ARG A 285 20.30 7.10 -39.58
CA ARG A 285 20.36 6.99 -41.05
C ARG A 285 19.81 8.22 -41.76
N ASP A 286 18.67 8.75 -41.31
CA ASP A 286 17.94 9.82 -41.98
C ASP A 286 17.08 10.62 -40.98
N PRO A 287 17.69 11.56 -40.24
CA PRO A 287 17.00 12.37 -39.26
C PRO A 287 15.96 13.31 -39.88
N GLN A 288 16.12 13.71 -41.16
CA GLN A 288 15.16 14.59 -41.83
C GLN A 288 13.85 13.86 -42.12
N LYS A 289 13.93 12.61 -42.58
CA LYS A 289 12.75 11.77 -42.76
C LYS A 289 11.99 11.56 -41.45
N LEU A 290 12.71 11.35 -40.34
CA LEU A 290 12.07 11.26 -39.02
C LEU A 290 11.36 12.57 -38.64
N ARG A 291 11.96 13.73 -38.94
CA ARG A 291 11.33 15.05 -38.72
C ARG A 291 10.07 15.22 -39.55
N THR A 292 10.04 14.75 -40.80
CA THR A 292 8.82 14.79 -41.65
C THR A 292 7.72 13.89 -41.09
N VAL A 293 8.07 12.69 -40.62
CA VAL A 293 7.09 11.79 -39.97
C VAL A 293 6.62 12.36 -38.62
N SER A 294 7.50 13.10 -37.94
CA SER A 294 7.29 13.68 -36.60
C SER A 294 6.92 15.17 -36.63
N SER A 295 6.57 15.75 -37.78
CA SER A 295 6.44 17.21 -37.94
C SER A 295 5.22 17.74 -37.19
N PHE A 296 5.43 18.01 -35.90
CA PHE A 296 4.88 19.08 -35.06
C PHE A 296 5.76 19.33 -33.81
N LEU A 297 6.99 18.78 -33.73
CA LEU A 297 7.84 18.83 -32.53
C LEU A 297 9.18 19.56 -32.66
N PHE A 298 9.41 20.37 -33.70
CA PHE A 298 10.62 21.22 -33.81
C PHE A 298 10.30 22.70 -34.05
N HIS A 299 9.32 23.24 -33.32
CA HIS A 299 9.08 24.70 -33.21
C HIS A 299 9.22 25.19 -31.75
N GLY A 300 10.06 24.52 -30.96
CA GLY A 300 10.28 24.86 -29.56
C GLY A 300 11.55 24.25 -28.99
N LEU A 301 12.66 24.37 -29.74
CA LEU A 301 14.03 24.28 -29.23
C LEU A 301 14.76 25.55 -29.66
#